data_AF-A0A948CT44-F1
#
_entry.id   AF-A0A948CT44-F1
#
_cell.length_a   1.000
_cell.length_b   1.000
_cell.length_c   1.000
_cell.angle_alpha   90.00
_cell.angle_beta   90.00
_cell.angle_gamma   90.00
#
_symmetry.space_group_name_H-M   'P 1'
#
loop_
_entity.id
_entity.type
_entity.pdbx_description
1 polymer ?
#
loop_
_entity_poly.entity_id
_entity_poly.type
_entity_poly.pdbx_seq_one_letter_code
_entity_poly.pdbx_strand_id
1 'polypeptide(L)'
;MKHFKVAILSAAIAGLTACGGDDGRNGANGSNGSDGLNSLITQTQLPVGDSNCPGGGVQFDSGADSDSNGSLESSEITDTTFTCEPFTAPEQIDLIGNTKDNVWFSEAQARVAAATQPNLTRGAAKNVILFVGDGMGISTVTAARILEGQLNGKSGEEHNLSFDLFPYTGLAKTYNVDAQTPDSAGTMSAIMSGVKTDVGVIGVNENIVRGDCTTVAGNELVTALELAEIAGKSTGVLSTARITHATPAATYAKSADRDWEDDGDMPAAAKTAGCEDIASQLVNFEPNLEARIAGINVDGIDVVMGGGRRSFLPKDAAFNSPDAVSSVEGDRTDGRDLTAEWKTRYPAGNYIFDKTGFNAINTETTTKVLGLFNESHMQYEADRKNDVAGEPSLRDMTEKAIKVLDNNDKGFFLMVEAGRIDHAHHAGNAYNALTDAVELSEAVAKAVELTNSEDTLIIVTADHSHVFTIAGYPKRGNPILGKVVSIGSNSPALAADGMPYTTLGYTNGLGFRDLGDETDADEGYNYAIDAGRQDLLLVDTQSPGFHQEALIPIDSETHAGEDVGIYAKGPGAALVSGTNEQNVIFHVMDYAADLVNKANSKQVAP
;
A
#
# COMPACT_ATOMS: atom_id res chain seq x y z
N MET A 1 54.07 -41.33 2.71
CA MET A 1 54.87 -42.50 2.25
C MET A 1 56.20 -42.01 1.69
N LYS A 2 57.24 -42.85 1.75
CA LYS A 2 58.59 -42.87 1.10
C LYS A 2 58.83 -41.83 -0.05
N HIS A 3 60.02 -41.26 -0.29
CA HIS A 3 61.42 -41.76 -0.20
C HIS A 3 62.40 -40.60 0.15
N PHE A 4 63.50 -40.71 0.92
CA PHE A 4 64.71 -41.58 0.96
C PHE A 4 65.87 -41.24 -0.01
N LYS A 5 66.99 -40.72 0.54
CA LYS A 5 68.44 -40.82 0.16
C LYS A 5 69.21 -39.71 0.92
N VAL A 6 70.01 -39.95 1.97
CA VAL A 6 71.30 -40.69 2.10
C VAL A 6 72.47 -40.01 1.38
N ALA A 7 73.43 -39.51 2.18
CA ALA A 7 74.83 -39.30 1.83
C ALA A 7 75.71 -39.56 3.07
N ILE A 8 76.92 -40.09 2.88
CA ILE A 8 77.85 -40.54 3.95
C ILE A 8 79.20 -39.84 3.73
N LEU A 9 79.86 -39.39 4.80
CA LEU A 9 81.33 -39.37 4.86
C LEU A 9 81.85 -39.46 6.30
N SER A 10 83.08 -39.99 6.46
CA SER A 10 83.63 -40.54 7.70
C SER A 10 84.92 -39.82 8.13
N ALA A 11 85.27 -39.82 9.43
CA ALA A 11 86.68 -39.72 9.86
C ALA A 11 86.96 -40.18 11.32
N ALA A 12 87.91 -41.12 11.43
CA ALA A 12 88.93 -41.30 12.48
C ALA A 12 88.58 -41.63 13.96
N ILE A 13 89.40 -42.54 14.54
CA ILE A 13 89.41 -43.04 15.93
C ILE A 13 90.84 -42.90 16.50
N ALA A 14 90.93 -42.50 17.77
CA ALA A 14 91.94 -42.90 18.77
C ALA A 14 91.42 -42.46 20.17
N GLY A 15 91.51 -43.20 21.27
CA GLY A 15 92.04 -44.54 21.52
C GLY A 15 92.96 -44.54 22.75
N LEU A 16 92.50 -45.03 23.91
CA LEU A 16 93.39 -45.41 25.03
C LEU A 16 92.73 -46.39 26.03
N THR A 17 93.51 -47.40 26.43
CA THR A 17 93.28 -48.45 27.44
C THR A 17 93.52 -47.91 28.87
N ALA A 18 93.30 -48.56 30.02
CA ALA A 18 92.94 -49.94 30.44
C ALA A 18 92.08 -49.84 31.74
N CYS A 19 91.76 -50.84 32.59
CA CYS A 19 92.14 -52.24 32.82
C CYS A 19 90.91 -53.04 33.33
N GLY A 20 91.06 -54.35 33.63
CA GLY A 20 90.07 -55.17 34.34
C GLY A 20 90.50 -55.60 35.76
N GLY A 21 89.62 -56.29 36.48
CA GLY A 21 89.86 -56.92 37.79
C GLY A 21 88.77 -57.97 38.11
N ASP A 22 89.14 -59.08 38.74
CA ASP A 22 88.45 -60.38 38.60
C ASP A 22 87.26 -60.66 39.56
N ASP A 23 86.43 -61.63 39.13
CA ASP A 23 85.22 -62.10 39.82
C ASP A 23 85.49 -62.93 41.09
N GLY A 24 84.75 -62.66 42.17
CA GLY A 24 84.69 -63.49 43.39
C GLY A 24 83.52 -64.48 43.39
N ARG A 25 83.71 -65.71 43.89
CA ARG A 25 82.64 -66.70 44.04
C ARG A 25 81.74 -66.41 45.26
N ASN A 26 80.42 -66.49 45.06
CA ASN A 26 79.42 -66.31 46.12
C ASN A 26 79.36 -67.49 47.11
N GLY A 27 79.03 -67.18 48.37
CA GLY A 27 78.61 -68.17 49.38
C GLY A 27 77.13 -68.57 49.24
N ALA A 28 76.70 -69.60 49.96
CA ALA A 28 75.33 -70.13 49.87
C ALA A 28 74.29 -69.22 50.57
N ASN A 29 73.12 -69.06 49.93
CA ASN A 29 72.00 -68.27 50.44
C ASN A 29 71.20 -69.00 51.53
N GLY A 30 70.53 -68.23 52.40
CA GLY A 30 69.46 -68.74 53.26
C GLY A 30 68.14 -68.93 52.50
N SER A 31 67.20 -69.65 53.11
CA SER A 31 65.88 -69.94 52.51
C SER A 31 65.02 -68.68 52.36
N ASN A 32 64.36 -68.53 51.21
CA ASN A 32 63.39 -67.46 50.97
C ASN A 32 62.10 -67.65 51.80
N GLY A 33 61.42 -66.56 52.12
CA GLY A 33 60.03 -66.59 52.58
C GLY A 33 59.05 -66.82 51.43
N SER A 34 57.77 -67.01 51.74
CA SER A 34 56.70 -67.16 50.74
C SER A 34 56.58 -65.91 49.86
N ASP A 35 56.38 -66.11 48.56
CA ASP A 35 56.15 -65.03 47.62
C ASP A 35 54.84 -64.29 47.92
N GLY A 36 54.81 -62.97 47.68
CA GLY A 36 53.61 -62.15 47.84
C GLY A 36 52.67 -62.24 46.64
N LEU A 37 51.42 -61.78 46.80
CA LEU A 37 50.48 -61.65 45.69
C LEU A 37 51.01 -60.66 44.64
N ASN A 38 50.79 -60.97 43.37
CA ASN A 38 51.19 -60.10 42.27
C ASN A 38 50.22 -58.92 42.13
N SER A 39 50.73 -57.72 41.88
CA SER A 39 49.90 -56.59 41.44
C SER A 39 49.80 -56.59 39.93
N LEU A 40 48.58 -56.49 39.41
CA LEU A 40 48.28 -56.42 37.98
C LEU A 40 47.73 -55.04 37.61
N ILE A 41 47.98 -54.65 36.36
CA ILE A 41 47.45 -53.42 35.76
C ILE A 41 46.87 -53.79 34.40
N THR A 42 45.60 -53.46 34.18
CA THR A 42 44.91 -53.59 32.88
C THR A 42 44.77 -52.21 32.24
N GLN A 43 44.97 -52.16 30.93
CA GLN A 43 44.86 -50.94 30.14
C GLN A 43 43.66 -51.04 29.18
N THR A 44 42.70 -50.12 29.30
CA THR A 44 41.54 -49.99 28.40
C THR A 44 41.66 -48.69 27.60
N GLN A 45 41.66 -48.80 26.26
CA GLN A 45 41.70 -47.63 25.38
C GLN A 45 40.31 -46.96 25.32
N LEU A 46 40.25 -45.66 25.60
CA LEU A 46 39.03 -44.86 25.55
C LEU A 46 38.90 -44.15 24.18
N PRO A 47 37.73 -44.20 23.52
CA PRO A 47 37.50 -43.51 22.25
C PRO A 47 37.37 -41.99 22.44
N VAL A 48 37.57 -41.25 21.35
CA VAL A 48 37.26 -39.81 21.32
C VAL A 48 35.77 -39.60 21.58
N GLY A 49 35.43 -38.66 22.47
CA GLY A 49 34.07 -38.44 22.95
C GLY A 49 33.67 -39.26 24.19
N ASP A 50 34.61 -40.00 24.81
CA ASP A 50 34.38 -40.63 26.13
C ASP A 50 34.07 -39.59 27.21
N SER A 51 33.20 -39.94 28.17
CA SER A 51 32.76 -39.01 29.22
C SER A 51 33.84 -38.61 30.22
N ASN A 52 34.87 -39.45 30.41
CA ASN A 52 35.99 -39.20 31.31
C ASN A 52 37.17 -38.56 30.54
N CYS A 53 37.39 -38.99 29.30
CA CYS A 53 38.41 -38.44 28.40
C CYS A 53 37.80 -38.00 27.05
N PRO A 54 37.24 -36.77 26.93
CA PRO A 54 36.60 -36.30 25.70
C PRO A 54 37.51 -36.27 24.47
N GLY A 55 38.82 -36.12 24.65
CA GLY A 55 39.83 -36.18 23.58
C GLY A 55 40.20 -37.60 23.15
N GLY A 56 39.61 -38.63 23.76
CA GLY A 56 40.17 -39.98 23.78
C GLY A 56 41.25 -40.09 24.85
N GLY A 57 41.70 -41.32 25.11
CA GLY A 57 42.72 -41.55 26.12
C GLY A 57 42.80 -43.00 26.55
N VAL A 58 43.24 -43.20 27.79
CA VAL A 58 43.49 -44.53 28.36
C VAL A 58 43.01 -44.57 29.80
N GLN A 59 42.23 -45.59 30.14
CA GLN A 59 41.95 -46.00 31.50
C GLN A 59 42.96 -47.07 31.94
N PHE A 60 43.52 -46.91 33.12
CA PHE A 60 44.38 -47.88 33.78
C PHE A 60 43.70 -48.34 35.06
N ASP A 61 43.41 -49.64 35.14
CA ASP A 61 42.82 -50.29 36.31
C ASP A 61 43.90 -51.12 37.00
N SER A 62 44.02 -51.03 38.32
CA SER A 62 45.06 -51.72 39.08
C SER A 62 44.56 -52.38 40.36
N GLY A 63 45.14 -53.53 40.69
CA GLY A 63 44.73 -54.36 41.81
C GLY A 63 45.71 -55.49 42.13
N ALA A 64 45.43 -56.25 43.19
CA ALA A 64 46.17 -57.46 43.51
C ALA A 64 45.44 -58.68 42.95
N ASP A 65 46.16 -59.54 42.25
CA ASP A 65 45.72 -60.85 41.73
C ASP A 65 45.45 -61.77 42.93
N SER A 66 44.20 -61.75 43.38
CA SER A 66 43.78 -62.23 44.70
C SER A 66 43.45 -63.71 44.73
N ASP A 67 43.09 -64.28 43.56
CA ASP A 67 42.97 -65.72 43.33
C ASP A 67 44.22 -66.33 42.64
N SER A 68 45.18 -65.50 42.22
CA SER A 68 46.43 -65.89 41.55
C SER A 68 46.22 -66.52 40.17
N ASN A 69 45.19 -66.08 39.43
CA ASN A 69 44.88 -66.58 38.08
C ASN A 69 45.67 -65.87 36.96
N GLY A 70 46.33 -64.74 37.26
CA GLY A 70 47.16 -63.99 36.32
C GLY A 70 46.42 -62.96 35.45
N SER A 71 45.15 -62.68 35.73
CA SER A 71 44.31 -61.68 35.04
C SER A 71 43.59 -60.80 36.05
N LEU A 72 43.59 -59.47 35.87
CA LEU A 72 42.90 -58.56 36.77
C LEU A 72 41.39 -58.54 36.48
N GLU A 73 40.59 -59.14 37.36
CA GLU A 73 39.12 -59.12 37.24
C GLU A 73 38.49 -57.85 37.84
N SER A 74 37.26 -57.51 37.45
CA SER A 74 36.58 -56.28 37.90
C SER A 74 36.35 -56.20 39.41
N SER A 75 36.35 -57.33 40.12
CA SER A 75 36.26 -57.41 41.59
C SER A 75 37.58 -57.16 42.30
N GLU A 76 38.69 -57.16 41.57
CA GLU A 76 40.06 -57.02 42.11
C GLU A 76 40.63 -55.62 41.88
N ILE A 77 40.00 -54.82 41.02
CA ILE A 77 40.37 -53.43 40.76
C ILE A 77 40.20 -52.62 42.05
N THR A 78 41.30 -52.11 42.58
CA THR A 78 41.35 -51.26 43.78
C THR A 78 41.55 -49.78 43.47
N ASP A 79 42.10 -49.45 42.30
CA ASP A 79 42.27 -48.08 41.82
C ASP A 79 42.13 -48.00 40.29
N THR A 80 41.51 -46.92 39.82
CA THR A 80 41.29 -46.61 38.40
C THR A 80 41.77 -45.19 38.11
N THR A 81 42.78 -45.07 37.26
CA THR A 81 43.39 -43.78 36.88
C THR A 81 43.27 -43.57 35.36
N PHE A 82 43.02 -42.32 34.95
CA PHE A 82 42.86 -41.95 33.53
C PHE A 82 44.03 -41.11 33.02
N THR A 83 44.48 -41.39 31.80
CA THR A 83 45.37 -40.52 31.02
C THR A 83 44.63 -40.07 29.77
N CYS A 84 44.10 -38.85 29.80
CA CYS A 84 43.32 -38.27 28.69
C CYS A 84 44.22 -37.50 27.72
N GLU A 85 43.89 -37.56 26.42
CA GLU A 85 44.49 -36.68 25.42
C GLU A 85 43.88 -35.27 25.48
N PRO A 86 44.62 -34.21 25.11
CA PRO A 86 44.11 -32.84 25.16
C PRO A 86 42.93 -32.63 24.21
N PHE A 87 41.77 -32.27 24.75
CA PHE A 87 40.59 -31.92 23.97
C PHE A 87 40.41 -30.40 23.89
N THR A 88 40.32 -29.88 22.67
CA THR A 88 39.75 -28.56 22.40
C THR A 88 38.39 -28.78 21.75
N ALA A 89 37.32 -28.27 22.37
CA ALA A 89 36.00 -28.29 21.73
C ALA A 89 36.08 -27.52 20.41
N PRO A 90 35.45 -28.01 19.32
CA PRO A 90 35.42 -27.27 18.06
C PRO A 90 34.74 -25.92 18.29
N GLU A 91 35.41 -24.85 17.85
CA GLU A 91 34.89 -23.49 17.94
C GLU A 91 33.55 -23.41 17.20
N GLN A 92 32.49 -22.95 17.88
CA GLN A 92 31.20 -22.77 17.22
C GLN A 92 31.28 -21.55 16.29
N ILE A 93 31.39 -21.84 14.99
CA ILE A 93 31.41 -20.83 13.95
C ILE A 93 30.02 -20.18 13.87
N ASP A 94 29.92 -18.91 14.23
CA ASP A 94 28.74 -18.09 13.95
C ASP A 94 28.67 -17.80 12.44
N LEU A 95 27.92 -18.63 11.72
CA LEU A 95 27.78 -18.60 10.26
C LEU A 95 27.25 -17.27 9.71
N ILE A 96 26.63 -16.43 10.54
CA ILE A 96 26.04 -15.14 10.15
C ILE A 96 26.46 -13.99 11.08
N GLY A 97 27.58 -14.14 11.80
CA GLY A 97 28.02 -13.17 12.81
C GLY A 97 28.32 -11.77 12.25
N ASN A 98 28.65 -11.65 10.97
CA ASN A 98 28.83 -10.39 10.25
C ASN A 98 27.53 -9.80 9.67
N THR A 99 26.41 -10.51 9.78
CA THR A 99 25.13 -10.19 9.15
C THR A 99 24.06 -9.85 10.19
N LYS A 100 24.01 -10.57 11.32
CA LYS A 100 22.95 -10.45 12.34
C LYS A 100 22.79 -9.05 12.95
N ASP A 101 23.89 -8.29 13.05
CA ASP A 101 23.92 -6.94 13.61
C ASP A 101 23.73 -5.84 12.53
N ASN A 102 23.50 -6.24 11.26
CA ASN A 102 23.21 -5.31 10.17
C ASN A 102 21.76 -4.82 10.24
N VAL A 103 21.55 -3.51 10.13
CA VAL A 103 20.22 -2.87 10.23
C VAL A 103 19.18 -3.48 9.28
N TRP A 104 19.54 -3.74 8.01
CA TRP A 104 18.61 -4.34 7.04
C TRP A 104 18.19 -5.76 7.42
N PHE A 105 19.10 -6.50 8.06
CA PHE A 105 18.82 -7.87 8.52
C PHE A 105 17.92 -7.87 9.75
N SER A 106 18.22 -7.03 10.74
CA SER A 106 17.45 -6.98 11.99
C SER A 106 16.06 -6.37 11.80
N GLU A 107 15.91 -5.34 10.96
CA GLU A 107 14.60 -4.76 10.60
C GLU A 107 13.73 -5.75 9.83
N ALA A 108 14.29 -6.45 8.84
CA ALA A 108 13.56 -7.49 8.11
C ALA A 108 13.13 -8.66 9.01
N GLN A 109 14.03 -9.10 9.90
CA GLN A 109 13.72 -10.13 10.90
C GLN A 109 12.60 -9.67 11.86
N ALA A 110 12.65 -8.42 12.35
CA ALA A 110 11.63 -7.85 13.20
C ALA A 110 10.27 -7.74 12.49
N ARG A 111 10.25 -7.33 11.22
CA ARG A 111 9.02 -7.27 10.40
C ARG A 111 8.37 -8.65 10.25
N VAL A 112 9.15 -9.70 10.01
CA VAL A 112 8.65 -11.08 9.94
C VAL A 112 8.12 -11.55 11.31
N ALA A 113 8.81 -11.23 12.40
CA ALA A 113 8.38 -11.59 13.75
C ALA A 113 7.13 -10.83 14.23
N ALA A 114 6.86 -9.65 13.66
CA ALA A 114 5.69 -8.82 13.99
C ALA A 114 4.40 -9.19 13.22
N ALA A 115 4.45 -10.17 12.31
CA ALA A 115 3.29 -10.60 11.54
C ALA A 115 2.18 -11.18 12.44
N THR A 116 1.00 -10.56 12.43
CA THR A 116 -0.17 -10.97 13.22
C THR A 116 -1.03 -12.00 12.50
N GLN A 117 -1.88 -12.71 13.24
CA GLN A 117 -2.88 -13.61 12.64
C GLN A 117 -4.06 -12.80 12.07
N PRO A 118 -4.61 -13.20 10.92
CA PRO A 118 -5.69 -12.45 10.27
C PRO A 118 -7.05 -12.65 10.96
N ASN A 119 -7.80 -11.56 11.17
CA ASN A 119 -9.21 -11.65 11.56
C ASN A 119 -10.08 -11.91 10.32
N LEU A 120 -10.38 -13.19 10.06
CA LEU A 120 -11.26 -13.64 8.97
C LEU A 120 -12.69 -13.94 9.46
N THR A 121 -13.23 -13.15 10.37
CA THR A 121 -14.62 -13.26 10.81
C THR A 121 -15.53 -12.44 9.90
N ARG A 122 -16.43 -13.09 9.15
CA ARG A 122 -17.43 -12.38 8.32
C ARG A 122 -18.30 -11.48 9.19
N GLY A 123 -18.49 -10.23 8.77
CA GLY A 123 -19.32 -9.24 9.46
C GLY A 123 -18.71 -8.60 10.70
N ALA A 124 -17.42 -8.86 11.00
CA ALA A 124 -16.72 -8.25 12.14
C ALA A 124 -16.35 -6.78 11.96
N ALA A 125 -16.36 -6.26 10.72
CA ALA A 125 -16.23 -4.82 10.51
C ALA A 125 -17.55 -4.08 10.85
N LYS A 126 -17.51 -3.29 11.93
CA LYS A 126 -18.46 -2.19 12.19
C LYS A 126 -18.34 -1.16 11.06
N ASN A 127 -17.13 -0.76 10.67
CA ASN A 127 -16.91 0.31 9.69
C ASN A 127 -16.12 -0.18 8.46
N VAL A 128 -16.40 0.42 7.30
CA VAL A 128 -15.61 0.23 6.07
C VAL A 128 -15.21 1.59 5.53
N ILE A 129 -13.92 1.76 5.25
CA ILE A 129 -13.39 2.94 4.54
C ILE A 129 -12.65 2.47 3.30
N LEU A 130 -13.09 2.96 2.14
CA LEU A 130 -12.45 2.76 0.86
C LEU A 130 -11.80 4.09 0.44
N PHE A 131 -10.47 4.10 0.37
CA PHE A 131 -9.69 5.18 -0.20
C PHE A 131 -9.33 4.85 -1.65
N VAL A 132 -9.57 5.79 -2.55
CA VAL A 132 -9.23 5.71 -3.97
C VAL A 132 -8.31 6.88 -4.32
N GLY A 133 -7.10 6.58 -4.75
CA GLY A 133 -6.31 7.55 -5.53
C GLY A 133 -6.64 7.33 -6.99
N ASP A 134 -7.41 8.22 -7.60
CA ASP A 134 -7.79 8.11 -9.01
C ASP A 134 -6.50 8.18 -9.84
N GLY A 135 -6.26 7.21 -10.71
CA GLY A 135 -4.99 7.07 -11.44
C GLY A 135 -3.73 6.72 -10.62
N MET A 136 -3.83 6.46 -9.30
CA MET A 136 -2.66 6.28 -8.41
C MET A 136 -1.97 4.90 -8.54
N GLY A 137 -1.36 4.64 -9.70
CA GLY A 137 -0.61 3.42 -9.98
C GLY A 137 0.69 3.24 -9.18
N ILE A 138 1.38 2.12 -9.38
CA ILE A 138 2.57 1.72 -8.62
C ILE A 138 3.73 2.73 -8.78
N SER A 139 3.86 3.36 -9.94
CA SER A 139 4.82 4.45 -10.18
C SER A 139 4.46 5.69 -9.37
N THR A 140 3.21 6.13 -9.37
CA THR A 140 2.68 7.25 -8.57
C THR A 140 2.90 7.01 -7.07
N VAL A 141 2.50 5.86 -6.54
CA VAL A 141 2.75 5.47 -5.13
C VAL A 141 4.23 5.54 -4.79
N THR A 142 5.11 5.04 -5.67
CA THR A 142 6.55 5.03 -5.41
C THR A 142 7.18 6.42 -5.46
N ALA A 143 6.75 7.28 -6.39
CA ALA A 143 7.23 8.64 -6.48
C ALA A 143 6.70 9.52 -5.33
N ALA A 144 5.43 9.33 -4.92
CA ALA A 144 4.82 10.03 -3.79
C ALA A 144 5.51 9.67 -2.46
N ARG A 145 5.82 8.38 -2.24
CA ARG A 145 6.63 7.91 -1.09
C ARG A 145 7.96 8.66 -1.00
N ILE A 146 8.67 8.80 -2.12
CA ILE A 146 9.96 9.50 -2.18
C ILE A 146 9.76 10.99 -1.93
N LEU A 147 8.73 11.62 -2.52
CA LEU A 147 8.40 13.03 -2.31
C LEU A 147 8.08 13.32 -0.84
N GLU A 148 7.16 12.58 -0.22
CA GLU A 148 6.76 12.76 1.19
C GLU A 148 7.97 12.62 2.13
N GLY A 149 8.86 11.65 1.87
CA GLY A 149 10.09 11.51 2.63
C GLY A 149 11.06 12.68 2.44
N GLN A 150 11.16 13.25 1.24
CA GLN A 150 11.99 14.42 0.94
C GLN A 150 11.43 15.70 1.56
N LEU A 151 10.11 15.91 1.52
CA LEU A 151 9.42 16.99 2.23
C LEU A 151 9.63 16.90 3.75
N ASN A 152 9.70 15.68 4.29
CA ASN A 152 10.06 15.40 5.68
C ASN A 152 11.58 15.51 5.98
N GLY A 153 12.39 16.05 5.06
CA GLY A 153 13.82 16.29 5.25
C GLY A 153 14.69 15.02 5.24
N LYS A 154 14.16 13.90 4.76
CA LYS A 154 14.89 12.64 4.58
C LYS A 154 15.36 12.49 3.12
N SER A 155 15.96 11.35 2.79
CA SER A 155 16.33 11.01 1.41
C SER A 155 15.13 10.66 0.51
N GLY A 156 14.08 10.08 1.10
CA GLY A 156 12.85 9.72 0.41
C GLY A 156 12.63 8.22 0.29
N GLU A 157 13.61 7.44 -0.18
CA GLU A 157 13.39 6.06 -0.59
C GLU A 157 13.13 5.07 0.57
N GLU A 158 13.50 5.43 1.80
CA GLU A 158 13.20 4.67 3.02
C GLU A 158 11.90 5.10 3.72
N HIS A 159 11.26 6.15 3.23
CA HIS A 159 10.00 6.62 3.79
C HIS A 159 8.87 5.64 3.46
N ASN A 160 7.76 5.73 4.19
CA ASN A 160 6.57 4.91 3.97
C ASN A 160 5.37 5.85 3.98
N LEU A 161 4.55 5.81 2.93
CA LEU A 161 3.21 6.37 2.95
C LEU A 161 2.42 5.69 4.08
N SER A 162 1.36 6.33 4.58
CA SER A 162 0.58 5.81 5.71
C SER A 162 0.01 4.39 5.51
N PHE A 163 -0.20 3.97 4.26
CA PHE A 163 -0.68 2.65 3.87
C PHE A 163 0.41 1.65 3.43
N ASP A 164 1.67 2.05 3.24
CA ASP A 164 2.77 1.14 2.86
C ASP A 164 3.05 0.04 3.90
N LEU A 165 2.69 0.32 5.16
CA LEU A 165 2.82 -0.57 6.31
C LEU A 165 1.50 -1.29 6.67
N PHE A 166 0.49 -1.23 5.81
CA PHE A 166 -0.70 -2.07 5.98
C PHE A 166 -0.30 -3.56 5.84
N PRO A 167 -0.85 -4.45 6.69
CA PRO A 167 -0.35 -5.82 6.81
C PRO A 167 -0.65 -6.72 5.61
N TYR A 168 -1.62 -6.33 4.77
CA TYR A 168 -2.05 -7.11 3.60
C TYR A 168 -2.00 -6.25 2.34
N THR A 169 -1.43 -6.80 1.28
CA THR A 169 -1.30 -6.13 -0.02
C THR A 169 -1.56 -7.12 -1.15
N GLY A 170 -2.06 -6.59 -2.27
CA GLY A 170 -2.35 -7.34 -3.49
C GLY A 170 -2.32 -6.42 -4.69
N LEU A 171 -2.57 -7.00 -5.86
CA LEU A 171 -2.69 -6.32 -7.14
C LEU A 171 -4.12 -6.46 -7.68
N ALA A 172 -4.64 -5.41 -8.30
CA ALA A 172 -5.92 -5.36 -8.99
C ALA A 172 -5.72 -5.19 -10.50
N LYS A 173 -6.24 -6.12 -11.30
CA LYS A 173 -6.29 -6.00 -12.76
C LYS A 173 -7.45 -5.09 -13.16
N THR A 174 -7.15 -3.97 -13.80
CA THR A 174 -8.05 -2.81 -13.92
C THR A 174 -8.91 -2.80 -15.19
N TYR A 175 -8.56 -3.58 -16.22
CA TYR A 175 -9.27 -3.67 -17.51
C TYR A 175 -10.82 -3.72 -17.39
N ASN A 176 -11.52 -2.94 -18.20
CA ASN A 176 -12.98 -3.00 -18.39
C ASN A 176 -13.37 -4.17 -19.30
N VAL A 177 -14.66 -4.46 -19.43
CA VAL A 177 -15.13 -5.59 -20.26
C VAL A 177 -14.78 -5.39 -21.74
N ASP A 178 -14.81 -4.15 -22.22
CA ASP A 178 -14.50 -3.78 -23.61
C ASP A 178 -13.12 -3.12 -23.82
N ALA A 179 -12.42 -2.70 -22.76
CA ALA A 179 -11.16 -1.95 -22.85
C ALA A 179 -10.01 -2.50 -21.98
N GLN A 180 -8.80 -2.58 -22.57
CA GLN A 180 -7.58 -3.01 -21.87
C GLN A 180 -7.03 -1.94 -20.92
N THR A 181 -6.90 -0.72 -21.42
CA THR A 181 -6.75 0.49 -20.60
C THR A 181 -8.16 0.95 -20.24
N PRO A 182 -8.51 1.01 -18.95
CA PRO A 182 -9.87 1.30 -18.53
C PRO A 182 -10.16 2.81 -18.39
N ASP A 183 -11.38 3.14 -17.98
CA ASP A 183 -11.76 4.45 -17.45
C ASP A 183 -12.32 4.35 -16.02
N SER A 184 -12.31 5.48 -15.30
CA SER A 184 -12.79 5.58 -13.91
C SER A 184 -14.25 5.14 -13.69
N ALA A 185 -15.12 5.21 -14.70
CA ALA A 185 -16.53 4.81 -14.56
C ALA A 185 -16.69 3.29 -14.46
N GLY A 186 -16.07 2.54 -15.38
CA GLY A 186 -16.17 1.09 -15.37
C GLY A 186 -15.36 0.44 -14.23
N THR A 187 -14.22 1.03 -13.84
CA THR A 187 -13.37 0.54 -12.72
C THR A 187 -14.07 0.72 -11.38
N MET A 188 -14.60 1.92 -11.09
CA MET A 188 -15.29 2.17 -9.84
C MET A 188 -16.65 1.48 -9.77
N SER A 189 -17.32 1.27 -10.91
CA SER A 189 -18.46 0.35 -10.98
C SER A 189 -18.06 -1.07 -10.54
N ALA A 190 -16.90 -1.57 -10.97
CA ALA A 190 -16.38 -2.87 -10.55
C ALA A 190 -16.04 -2.93 -9.05
N ILE A 191 -15.39 -1.89 -8.52
CA ILE A 191 -15.02 -1.77 -7.10
C ILE A 191 -16.28 -1.69 -6.20
N MET A 192 -17.31 -0.96 -6.63
CA MET A 192 -18.49 -0.67 -5.83
C MET A 192 -19.61 -1.71 -5.96
N SER A 193 -19.67 -2.51 -7.02
CA SER A 193 -20.74 -3.50 -7.24
C SER A 193 -20.29 -4.97 -7.22
N GLY A 194 -18.99 -5.23 -7.40
CA GLY A 194 -18.49 -6.59 -7.62
C GLY A 194 -18.63 -7.10 -9.06
N VAL A 195 -19.06 -6.26 -10.01
CA VAL A 195 -19.24 -6.62 -11.43
C VAL A 195 -18.49 -5.62 -12.33
N LYS A 196 -17.59 -6.13 -13.17
CA LYS A 196 -16.94 -5.32 -14.21
C LYS A 196 -17.94 -4.99 -15.33
N THR A 197 -17.80 -3.81 -15.90
CA THR A 197 -18.64 -3.31 -17.00
C THR A 197 -17.76 -2.62 -18.05
N ASP A 198 -18.39 -2.05 -19.08
CA ASP A 198 -17.75 -1.34 -20.21
C ASP A 198 -17.19 0.03 -19.79
N VAL A 199 -16.44 0.71 -20.67
CA VAL A 199 -15.95 2.07 -20.41
C VAL A 199 -17.07 3.13 -20.44
N GLY A 200 -16.99 4.10 -19.53
CA GLY A 200 -17.81 5.30 -19.53
C GLY A 200 -19.25 5.10 -19.09
N VAL A 201 -19.58 3.98 -18.43
CA VAL A 201 -20.90 3.67 -17.88
C VAL A 201 -20.82 3.48 -16.37
N ILE A 202 -21.88 3.85 -15.64
CA ILE A 202 -21.84 3.96 -14.17
C ILE A 202 -22.91 3.07 -13.54
N GLY A 203 -22.49 2.16 -12.66
CA GLY A 203 -23.40 1.38 -11.81
C GLY A 203 -24.32 0.43 -12.57
N VAL A 204 -23.92 0.00 -13.78
CA VAL A 204 -24.69 -0.87 -14.68
C VAL A 204 -23.81 -1.99 -15.24
N ASN A 205 -24.41 -3.15 -15.53
CA ASN A 205 -23.69 -4.32 -16.04
C ASN A 205 -23.30 -4.20 -17.53
N GLU A 206 -22.53 -5.17 -18.03
CA GLU A 206 -21.94 -5.22 -19.37
C GLU A 206 -22.94 -5.44 -20.53
N ASN A 207 -24.25 -5.45 -20.27
CA ASN A 207 -25.31 -5.50 -21.28
C ASN A 207 -25.92 -4.11 -21.55
N ILE A 208 -25.37 -3.06 -20.91
CA ILE A 208 -25.66 -1.66 -21.22
C ILE A 208 -25.20 -1.31 -22.65
N VAL A 209 -25.79 -0.29 -23.24
CA VAL A 209 -25.24 0.38 -24.43
C VAL A 209 -24.92 1.82 -24.05
N ARG A 210 -23.64 2.21 -24.09
CA ARG A 210 -23.20 3.57 -23.71
C ARG A 210 -24.00 4.63 -24.48
N GLY A 211 -24.51 5.63 -23.76
CA GLY A 211 -25.35 6.70 -24.28
C GLY A 211 -26.82 6.33 -24.56
N ASP A 212 -27.22 5.05 -24.48
CA ASP A 212 -28.61 4.62 -24.64
C ASP A 212 -29.30 4.38 -23.29
N CYS A 213 -29.96 5.45 -22.81
CA CYS A 213 -30.80 5.44 -21.62
C CYS A 213 -31.77 4.24 -21.54
N THR A 214 -32.31 3.78 -22.67
CA THR A 214 -33.32 2.71 -22.68
C THR A 214 -32.76 1.35 -22.24
N THR A 215 -31.43 1.22 -22.18
CA THR A 215 -30.71 0.02 -21.73
C THR A 215 -30.30 0.02 -20.26
N VAL A 216 -30.55 1.11 -19.50
CA VAL A 216 -30.28 1.17 -18.06
C VAL A 216 -31.20 0.21 -17.29
N ALA A 217 -32.49 0.20 -17.64
CA ALA A 217 -33.52 -0.54 -16.93
C ALA A 217 -33.34 -2.07 -17.08
N GLY A 218 -33.12 -2.75 -15.95
CA GLY A 218 -32.80 -4.18 -15.87
C GLY A 218 -31.29 -4.48 -15.85
N ASN A 219 -30.43 -3.47 -16.02
CA ASN A 219 -28.98 -3.61 -15.97
C ASN A 219 -28.34 -2.95 -14.74
N GLU A 220 -29.13 -2.32 -13.86
CA GLU A 220 -28.66 -1.65 -12.65
C GLU A 220 -27.97 -2.60 -11.67
N LEU A 221 -26.81 -2.18 -11.15
CA LEU A 221 -26.03 -2.90 -10.16
C LEU A 221 -26.16 -2.24 -8.78
N VAL A 222 -26.41 -3.05 -7.75
CA VAL A 222 -26.49 -2.58 -6.36
C VAL A 222 -25.07 -2.34 -5.81
N THR A 223 -24.82 -1.19 -5.21
CA THR A 223 -23.48 -0.80 -4.74
C THR A 223 -23.24 -1.15 -3.27
N ALA A 224 -21.97 -1.19 -2.84
CA ALA A 224 -21.59 -1.39 -1.44
C ALA A 224 -22.14 -0.27 -0.52
N LEU A 225 -22.28 0.96 -1.03
CA LEU A 225 -22.90 2.07 -0.33
C LEU A 225 -24.41 1.85 -0.18
N GLU A 226 -25.11 1.46 -1.25
CA GLU A 226 -26.54 1.10 -1.19
C GLU A 226 -26.80 -0.05 -0.21
N LEU A 227 -25.94 -1.07 -0.18
CA LEU A 227 -26.04 -2.17 0.79
C LEU A 227 -25.77 -1.73 2.23
N ALA A 228 -24.82 -0.81 2.45
CA ALA A 228 -24.55 -0.24 3.76
C ALA A 228 -25.74 0.58 4.27
N GLU A 229 -26.29 1.43 3.42
CA GLU A 229 -27.50 2.22 3.65
C GLU A 229 -28.68 1.32 4.05
N ILE A 230 -28.99 0.29 3.25
CA ILE A 230 -30.09 -0.65 3.54
C ILE A 230 -29.83 -1.42 4.84
N ALA A 231 -28.59 -1.79 5.15
CA ALA A 231 -28.22 -2.37 6.45
C ALA A 231 -28.42 -1.39 7.63
N GLY A 232 -28.64 -0.10 7.35
CA GLY A 232 -28.85 0.99 8.29
C GLY A 232 -27.56 1.56 8.86
N LYS A 233 -26.43 1.32 8.19
CA LYS A 233 -25.16 2.02 8.45
C LYS A 233 -25.27 3.45 7.95
N SER A 234 -24.46 4.33 8.51
CA SER A 234 -24.31 5.67 7.94
C SER A 234 -23.41 5.64 6.72
N THR A 235 -23.65 6.51 5.74
CA THR A 235 -22.99 6.45 4.42
C THR A 235 -22.36 7.78 4.04
N GLY A 236 -21.16 7.73 3.43
CA GLY A 236 -20.46 8.93 2.99
C GLY A 236 -19.64 8.77 1.71
N VAL A 237 -19.55 9.87 0.97
CA VAL A 237 -18.87 10.00 -0.33
C VAL A 237 -18.08 11.31 -0.32
N LEU A 238 -16.75 11.22 -0.30
CA LEU A 238 -15.84 12.37 -0.33
C LEU A 238 -14.98 12.32 -1.60
N SER A 239 -14.75 13.46 -2.23
CA SER A 239 -13.90 13.56 -3.41
C SER A 239 -13.26 14.94 -3.56
N THR A 240 -12.03 15.03 -4.07
CA THR A 240 -11.49 16.29 -4.60
C THR A 240 -11.91 16.58 -6.05
N ALA A 241 -12.56 15.64 -6.73
CA ALA A 241 -13.21 15.88 -8.02
C ALA A 241 -14.61 16.51 -7.82
N ARG A 242 -15.36 16.67 -8.93
CA ARG A 242 -16.81 16.93 -8.84
C ARG A 242 -17.48 15.72 -8.19
N ILE A 243 -18.45 15.92 -7.31
CA ILE A 243 -19.16 14.78 -6.67
C ILE A 243 -20.02 13.97 -7.67
N THR A 244 -20.26 14.54 -8.84
CA THR A 244 -20.90 13.96 -10.03
C THR A 244 -19.92 13.26 -10.97
N HIS A 245 -18.61 13.35 -10.72
CA HIS A 245 -17.59 12.64 -11.49
C HIS A 245 -17.77 11.12 -11.37
N ALA A 246 -17.13 10.36 -12.26
CA ALA A 246 -17.36 8.91 -12.38
C ALA A 246 -17.09 8.12 -11.08
N THR A 247 -15.95 8.37 -10.43
CA THR A 247 -15.54 7.69 -9.20
C THR A 247 -16.51 7.86 -8.02
N PRO A 248 -16.96 9.08 -7.66
CA PRO A 248 -17.97 9.25 -6.62
C PRO A 248 -19.36 8.83 -7.09
N ALA A 249 -19.72 9.08 -8.35
CA ALA A 249 -21.01 8.69 -8.91
C ALA A 249 -21.24 7.18 -8.93
N ALA A 250 -20.20 6.36 -9.16
CA ALA A 250 -20.27 4.90 -9.09
C ALA A 250 -20.68 4.35 -7.72
N THR A 251 -20.68 5.18 -6.66
CA THR A 251 -21.21 4.79 -5.35
C THR A 251 -22.74 4.84 -5.26
N TYR A 252 -23.42 5.68 -6.06
CA TYR A 252 -24.87 5.95 -5.93
C TYR A 252 -25.66 5.92 -7.26
N ALA A 253 -25.08 6.36 -8.37
CA ALA A 253 -25.78 6.56 -9.63
C ALA A 253 -25.92 5.28 -10.47
N LYS A 254 -26.81 5.34 -11.47
CA LYS A 254 -27.02 4.37 -12.55
C LYS A 254 -27.10 5.17 -13.84
N SER A 255 -26.07 5.15 -14.68
CA SER A 255 -26.02 5.94 -15.91
C SER A 255 -25.45 5.16 -17.09
N ALA A 256 -26.08 5.33 -18.25
CA ALA A 256 -25.57 4.85 -19.53
C ALA A 256 -24.42 5.73 -20.07
N ASP A 257 -24.13 6.89 -19.46
CA ASP A 257 -22.93 7.67 -19.77
C ASP A 257 -22.41 8.42 -18.54
N ARG A 258 -21.09 8.38 -18.30
CA ARG A 258 -20.44 9.13 -17.21
C ARG A 258 -20.53 10.65 -17.38
N ASP A 259 -20.68 11.10 -18.62
CA ASP A 259 -20.70 12.52 -18.97
C ASP A 259 -22.06 13.19 -18.66
N TRP A 260 -23.09 12.44 -18.21
CA TRP A 260 -24.40 12.98 -17.83
C TRP A 260 -24.42 13.54 -16.40
N GLU A 261 -23.46 14.42 -16.08
CA GLU A 261 -23.28 15.00 -14.75
C GLU A 261 -24.48 15.85 -14.31
N ASP A 262 -24.99 16.70 -15.22
CA ASP A 262 -26.29 17.36 -15.09
C ASP A 262 -27.16 17.23 -16.35
N ASP A 263 -28.36 17.82 -16.32
CA ASP A 263 -29.28 17.72 -17.43
C ASP A 263 -28.76 18.41 -18.70
N GLY A 264 -27.87 19.40 -18.61
CA GLY A 264 -27.28 20.08 -19.76
C GLY A 264 -26.56 19.14 -20.73
N ASP A 265 -25.88 18.13 -20.19
CA ASP A 265 -25.09 17.15 -20.93
C ASP A 265 -25.94 16.01 -21.54
N MET A 266 -27.15 15.81 -21.04
CA MET A 266 -28.01 14.71 -21.47
C MET A 266 -28.64 14.96 -22.85
N PRO A 267 -28.53 14.00 -23.80
CA PRO A 267 -29.22 14.10 -25.08
C PRO A 267 -30.74 14.06 -24.86
N ALA A 268 -31.48 14.81 -25.68
CA ALA A 268 -32.95 14.90 -25.56
C ALA A 268 -33.67 13.53 -25.63
N ALA A 269 -33.07 12.53 -26.28
CA ALA A 269 -33.56 11.16 -26.29
C ALA A 269 -33.49 10.49 -24.90
N ALA A 270 -32.41 10.69 -24.15
CA ALA A 270 -32.25 10.16 -22.79
C ALA A 270 -33.24 10.82 -21.81
N LYS A 271 -33.38 12.16 -21.87
CA LYS A 271 -34.40 12.89 -21.11
C LYS A 271 -35.82 12.40 -21.43
N THR A 272 -36.13 12.14 -22.71
CA THR A 272 -37.44 11.64 -23.14
C THR A 272 -37.70 10.20 -22.71
N ALA A 273 -36.64 9.37 -22.65
CA ALA A 273 -36.70 8.00 -22.16
C ALA A 273 -36.82 7.91 -20.63
N GLY A 274 -36.64 9.02 -19.91
CA GLY A 274 -36.84 9.11 -18.47
C GLY A 274 -35.59 8.84 -17.62
N CYS A 275 -34.39 8.87 -18.21
CA CYS A 275 -33.17 8.89 -17.40
C CYS A 275 -33.02 10.22 -16.66
N GLU A 276 -32.35 10.13 -15.52
CA GLU A 276 -32.06 11.22 -14.62
C GLU A 276 -30.54 11.50 -14.62
N ASP A 277 -30.15 12.77 -14.60
CA ASP A 277 -28.74 13.18 -14.51
C ASP A 277 -28.11 12.81 -13.16
N ILE A 278 -26.79 12.66 -13.12
CA ILE A 278 -26.07 12.17 -11.94
C ILE A 278 -26.28 13.08 -10.72
N ALA A 279 -26.26 14.41 -10.89
CA ALA A 279 -26.53 15.36 -9.81
C ALA A 279 -27.94 15.18 -9.20
N SER A 280 -28.94 14.97 -10.05
CA SER A 280 -30.31 14.67 -9.61
C SER A 280 -30.40 13.30 -8.93
N GLN A 281 -29.72 12.28 -9.45
CA GLN A 281 -29.66 10.95 -8.81
C GLN A 281 -29.02 10.97 -7.41
N LEU A 282 -28.03 11.83 -7.16
CA LEU A 282 -27.49 12.06 -5.81
C LEU A 282 -28.57 12.62 -4.89
N VAL A 283 -29.23 13.71 -5.30
CA VAL A 283 -30.24 14.39 -4.49
C VAL A 283 -31.47 13.52 -4.25
N ASN A 284 -31.84 12.69 -5.22
CA ASN A 284 -32.96 11.74 -5.18
C ASN A 284 -32.53 10.31 -4.80
N PHE A 285 -31.34 10.10 -4.23
CA PHE A 285 -30.82 8.78 -3.87
C PHE A 285 -31.78 7.95 -3.00
N GLU A 286 -32.35 8.54 -1.94
CA GLU A 286 -33.35 7.91 -1.07
C GLU A 286 -34.57 7.38 -1.87
N PRO A 287 -35.40 8.23 -2.52
CA PRO A 287 -36.56 7.74 -3.26
C PRO A 287 -36.20 6.83 -4.45
N ASN A 288 -35.05 7.03 -5.10
CA ASN A 288 -34.61 6.17 -6.20
C ASN A 288 -34.22 4.76 -5.72
N LEU A 289 -33.58 4.64 -4.56
CA LEU A 289 -33.21 3.36 -3.97
C LEU A 289 -34.45 2.59 -3.53
N GLU A 290 -35.41 3.26 -2.87
CA GLU A 290 -36.69 2.67 -2.46
C GLU A 290 -37.59 2.28 -3.66
N ALA A 291 -37.55 3.05 -4.75
CA ALA A 291 -38.28 2.72 -5.97
C ALA A 291 -37.71 1.49 -6.69
N ARG A 292 -36.37 1.29 -6.68
CA ARG A 292 -35.71 0.12 -7.29
C ARG A 292 -35.84 -1.15 -6.45
N ILE A 293 -35.83 -1.04 -5.12
CA ILE A 293 -35.79 -2.19 -4.20
C ILE A 293 -37.00 -2.14 -3.27
N ALA A 294 -38.02 -2.96 -3.56
CA ALA A 294 -39.24 -2.99 -2.74
C ALA A 294 -38.98 -3.47 -1.30
N GLY A 295 -39.61 -2.81 -0.33
CA GLY A 295 -39.68 -3.26 1.06
C GLY A 295 -38.46 -2.91 1.94
N ILE A 296 -37.57 -2.03 1.47
CA ILE A 296 -36.57 -1.34 2.31
C ILE A 296 -37.13 -0.01 2.83
N ASN A 297 -36.40 0.61 3.76
CA ASN A 297 -36.62 1.98 4.21
C ASN A 297 -35.25 2.58 4.53
N VAL A 298 -34.83 3.61 3.80
CA VAL A 298 -33.50 4.27 3.95
C VAL A 298 -33.66 5.72 4.40
N ASP A 299 -32.58 6.44 4.69
CA ASP A 299 -32.67 7.89 5.02
C ASP A 299 -31.66 8.78 4.26
N GLY A 300 -30.93 8.18 3.32
CA GLY A 300 -30.13 8.87 2.30
C GLY A 300 -28.68 9.08 2.70
N ILE A 301 -27.83 9.52 1.78
CA ILE A 301 -26.40 9.66 2.07
C ILE A 301 -26.16 10.70 3.17
N ASP A 302 -25.46 10.33 4.25
CA ASP A 302 -25.23 11.19 5.42
C ASP A 302 -24.22 12.30 5.13
N VAL A 303 -23.07 11.97 4.54
CA VAL A 303 -21.99 12.94 4.32
C VAL A 303 -21.52 12.90 2.88
N VAL A 304 -21.82 13.96 2.15
CA VAL A 304 -21.38 14.16 0.77
C VAL A 304 -20.54 15.42 0.71
N MET A 305 -19.29 15.33 0.25
CA MET A 305 -18.37 16.48 0.20
C MET A 305 -17.42 16.41 -1.02
N GLY A 306 -17.36 17.49 -1.80
CA GLY A 306 -16.42 17.64 -2.91
C GLY A 306 -16.67 18.92 -3.72
N GLY A 307 -16.31 18.90 -5.00
CA GLY A 307 -16.65 19.96 -5.96
C GLY A 307 -17.94 19.68 -6.75
N GLY A 308 -18.16 20.46 -7.81
CA GLY A 308 -19.17 20.21 -8.85
C GLY A 308 -20.45 21.02 -8.72
N ARG A 309 -20.40 22.16 -8.01
CA ARG A 309 -21.56 22.98 -7.69
C ARG A 309 -22.37 23.44 -8.92
N ARG A 310 -21.72 23.63 -10.07
CA ARG A 310 -22.37 23.98 -11.36
C ARG A 310 -23.52 23.04 -11.76
N SER A 311 -23.36 21.74 -11.54
CA SER A 311 -24.32 20.70 -11.94
C SER A 311 -25.56 20.64 -11.03
N PHE A 312 -25.55 21.38 -9.92
CA PHE A 312 -26.65 21.51 -8.97
C PHE A 312 -27.43 22.82 -9.10
N LEU A 313 -26.94 23.80 -9.87
CA LEU A 313 -27.51 25.15 -9.96
C LEU A 313 -28.13 25.43 -11.34
N PRO A 314 -29.23 26.21 -11.41
CA PRO A 314 -29.79 26.69 -12.68
C PRO A 314 -28.77 27.49 -13.49
N LYS A 315 -28.84 27.39 -14.82
CA LYS A 315 -28.07 28.20 -15.77
C LYS A 315 -28.54 29.66 -15.85
N ASP A 316 -28.50 30.34 -14.72
CA ASP A 316 -28.90 31.74 -14.49
C ASP A 316 -27.96 32.37 -13.46
N ALA A 317 -27.36 33.52 -13.81
CA ALA A 317 -26.44 34.28 -12.95
C ALA A 317 -27.05 34.71 -11.60
N ALA A 318 -28.38 34.68 -11.47
CA ALA A 318 -29.06 34.91 -10.19
C ALA A 318 -28.79 33.83 -9.12
N PHE A 319 -28.25 32.67 -9.51
CA PHE A 319 -27.93 31.55 -8.63
C PHE A 319 -26.43 31.40 -8.33
N ASN A 320 -25.56 32.21 -8.96
CA ASN A 320 -24.11 32.18 -8.71
C ASN A 320 -23.79 32.33 -7.22
N SER A 321 -22.88 31.50 -6.73
CA SER A 321 -22.27 31.64 -5.42
C SER A 321 -21.40 32.91 -5.32
N PRO A 322 -21.05 33.36 -4.10
CA PRO A 322 -20.17 34.53 -3.92
C PRO A 322 -18.75 34.36 -4.48
N ASP A 323 -18.33 33.12 -4.70
CA ASP A 323 -17.02 32.67 -5.16
C ASP A 323 -17.00 32.17 -6.63
N ALA A 324 -18.14 32.21 -7.32
CA ALA A 324 -18.27 31.77 -8.71
C ALA A 324 -17.23 32.44 -9.63
N VAL A 325 -16.51 31.63 -10.41
CA VAL A 325 -15.49 32.11 -11.37
C VAL A 325 -16.10 32.34 -12.74
N SER A 326 -17.14 31.59 -13.11
CA SER A 326 -17.90 31.80 -14.33
C SER A 326 -18.93 32.93 -14.23
N SER A 327 -19.19 33.57 -15.37
CA SER A 327 -20.24 34.61 -15.47
C SER A 327 -21.67 34.08 -15.22
N VAL A 328 -21.88 32.78 -15.43
CA VAL A 328 -23.04 31.98 -15.02
C VAL A 328 -22.46 30.68 -14.51
N GLU A 329 -22.66 30.39 -13.23
CA GLU A 329 -22.04 29.24 -12.56
C GLU A 329 -22.78 27.94 -12.85
N GLY A 330 -24.11 27.95 -12.79
CA GLY A 330 -24.93 26.75 -12.98
C GLY A 330 -24.97 26.29 -14.44
N ASP A 331 -25.02 24.98 -14.65
CA ASP A 331 -25.14 24.39 -15.98
C ASP A 331 -26.54 23.85 -16.30
N ARG A 332 -27.39 23.64 -15.27
CA ARG A 332 -28.72 23.01 -15.41
C ARG A 332 -29.65 23.80 -16.33
N THR A 333 -30.22 23.11 -17.31
CA THR A 333 -31.14 23.69 -18.31
C THR A 333 -32.62 23.48 -17.97
N ASP A 334 -32.93 22.67 -16.96
CA ASP A 334 -34.28 22.42 -16.45
C ASP A 334 -34.80 23.49 -15.45
N GLY A 335 -33.91 24.38 -14.98
CA GLY A 335 -34.23 25.46 -14.04
C GLY A 335 -34.37 25.02 -12.58
N ARG A 336 -33.93 23.81 -12.21
CA ARG A 336 -33.94 23.30 -10.84
C ARG A 336 -32.72 23.77 -10.05
N ASP A 337 -32.92 24.16 -8.79
CA ASP A 337 -31.86 24.33 -7.79
C ASP A 337 -31.84 23.09 -6.91
N LEU A 338 -30.95 22.15 -7.25
CA LEU A 338 -30.81 20.89 -6.54
C LEU A 338 -30.30 21.08 -5.11
N THR A 339 -29.58 22.18 -4.82
CA THR A 339 -29.16 22.51 -3.46
C THR A 339 -30.38 22.85 -2.61
N ALA A 340 -31.34 23.61 -3.15
CA ALA A 340 -32.60 23.94 -2.50
C ALA A 340 -33.53 22.73 -2.38
N GLU A 341 -33.59 21.85 -3.39
CA GLU A 341 -34.30 20.57 -3.30
C GLU A 341 -33.73 19.68 -2.19
N TRP A 342 -32.39 19.54 -2.10
CA TRP A 342 -31.72 18.79 -1.03
C TRP A 342 -32.01 19.38 0.35
N LYS A 343 -31.91 20.71 0.52
CA LYS A 343 -32.28 21.42 1.77
C LYS A 343 -33.77 21.26 2.12
N THR A 344 -34.64 21.07 1.13
CA THR A 344 -36.08 20.81 1.34
C THR A 344 -36.33 19.37 1.79
N ARG A 345 -35.59 18.40 1.23
CA ARG A 345 -35.64 16.97 1.64
C ARG A 345 -35.05 16.76 3.04
N TYR A 346 -33.97 17.45 3.36
CA TYR A 346 -33.29 17.37 4.66
C TYR A 346 -33.25 18.73 5.38
N PRO A 347 -34.36 19.19 6.01
CA PRO A 347 -34.42 20.51 6.66
C PRO A 347 -33.48 20.72 7.85
N ALA A 348 -32.91 19.65 8.40
CA ALA A 348 -31.88 19.67 9.45
C ALA A 348 -30.46 19.40 8.90
N GLY A 349 -30.33 19.19 7.60
CA GLY A 349 -29.05 18.97 6.92
C GLY A 349 -28.30 20.28 6.66
N ASN A 350 -26.98 20.19 6.62
CA ASN A 350 -26.11 21.34 6.37
C ASN A 350 -25.63 21.32 4.91
N TYR A 351 -26.17 22.22 4.09
CA TYR A 351 -25.55 22.58 2.82
C TYR A 351 -24.47 23.62 3.05
N ILE A 352 -23.25 23.36 2.59
CA ILE A 352 -22.08 24.24 2.71
C ILE A 352 -21.34 24.32 1.38
N PHE A 353 -20.62 25.42 1.16
CA PHE A 353 -19.85 25.64 -0.06
C PHE A 353 -18.49 26.33 0.20
N ASP A 354 -18.14 26.57 1.47
CA ASP A 354 -16.93 27.31 1.86
C ASP A 354 -16.28 26.74 3.13
N LYS A 355 -15.05 27.19 3.42
CA LYS A 355 -14.31 26.80 4.63
C LYS A 355 -15.03 27.24 5.90
N THR A 356 -15.77 28.36 5.88
CA THR A 356 -16.51 28.85 7.06
C THR A 356 -17.64 27.88 7.44
N GLY A 357 -18.47 27.48 6.48
CA GLY A 357 -19.52 26.48 6.66
C GLY A 357 -18.95 25.13 7.10
N PHE A 358 -17.87 24.67 6.47
CA PHE A 358 -17.17 23.44 6.86
C PHE A 358 -16.69 23.46 8.32
N ASN A 359 -16.09 24.58 8.75
CA ASN A 359 -15.63 24.75 10.13
C ASN A 359 -16.80 24.79 11.12
N ALA A 360 -17.97 25.27 10.71
CA ALA A 360 -19.16 25.40 11.55
C ALA A 360 -19.93 24.07 11.79
N ILE A 361 -19.64 22.99 11.04
CA ILE A 361 -20.26 21.68 11.27
C ILE A 361 -19.97 21.18 12.69
N ASN A 362 -21.04 21.02 13.48
CA ASN A 362 -21.00 20.33 14.77
C ASN A 362 -21.12 18.80 14.56
N THR A 363 -20.03 18.08 14.77
CA THR A 363 -19.93 16.63 14.51
C THR A 363 -20.84 15.79 15.39
N GLU A 364 -21.20 16.27 16.58
CA GLU A 364 -21.99 15.51 17.56
C GLU A 364 -23.50 15.54 17.30
N THR A 365 -23.97 16.44 16.43
CA THR A 365 -25.42 16.67 16.22
C THR A 365 -25.83 16.76 14.75
N THR A 366 -24.86 16.83 13.84
CA THR A 366 -25.14 16.87 12.40
C THR A 366 -25.40 15.45 11.91
N THR A 367 -26.49 15.24 11.16
CA THR A 367 -26.80 13.96 10.54
C THR A 367 -26.57 13.98 9.03
N LYS A 368 -27.01 15.04 8.34
CA LYS A 368 -26.83 15.20 6.89
C LYS A 368 -25.92 16.39 6.54
N VAL A 369 -24.97 16.20 5.61
CA VAL A 369 -24.05 17.22 5.06
C VAL A 369 -24.00 17.09 3.54
N LEU A 370 -24.13 18.22 2.85
CA LEU A 370 -23.80 18.36 1.43
C LEU A 370 -22.81 19.53 1.28
N GLY A 371 -21.54 19.23 1.04
CA GLY A 371 -20.48 20.20 0.79
C GLY A 371 -20.10 20.26 -0.69
N LEU A 372 -20.35 21.40 -1.34
CA LEU A 372 -19.97 21.66 -2.74
C LEU A 372 -19.04 22.87 -2.78
N PHE A 373 -17.74 22.64 -2.60
CA PHE A 373 -16.75 23.68 -2.29
C PHE A 373 -16.32 24.51 -3.50
N ASN A 374 -16.39 23.95 -4.70
CA ASN A 374 -15.98 24.63 -5.94
C ASN A 374 -17.05 24.47 -7.05
N GLU A 375 -17.03 25.39 -8.01
CA GLU A 375 -17.88 25.39 -9.22
C GLU A 375 -17.69 24.08 -10.00
N SER A 376 -16.43 23.66 -10.21
CA SER A 376 -16.03 22.40 -10.85
C SER A 376 -15.31 21.49 -9.83
N HIS A 377 -14.23 20.80 -10.19
CA HIS A 377 -13.39 20.08 -9.23
C HIS A 377 -12.88 21.01 -8.11
N MET A 378 -12.51 20.46 -6.96
CA MET A 378 -11.73 21.19 -5.97
C MET A 378 -10.34 21.50 -6.53
N GLN A 379 -9.63 22.46 -5.93
CA GLN A 379 -8.28 22.79 -6.35
C GLN A 379 -7.32 21.62 -6.10
N TYR A 380 -6.21 21.58 -6.84
CA TYR A 380 -5.07 20.73 -6.49
C TYR A 380 -4.57 21.10 -5.09
N GLU A 381 -4.02 20.16 -4.31
CA GLU A 381 -3.56 20.47 -2.93
C GLU A 381 -2.47 21.55 -2.93
N ALA A 382 -1.64 21.63 -3.99
CA ALA A 382 -0.65 22.70 -4.14
C ALA A 382 -1.30 24.08 -4.33
N ASP A 383 -2.42 24.13 -5.06
CA ASP A 383 -3.13 25.37 -5.42
C ASP A 383 -4.19 25.79 -4.40
N ARG A 384 -4.70 24.87 -3.55
CA ARG A 384 -5.81 25.06 -2.60
C ARG A 384 -5.77 26.32 -1.71
N LYS A 385 -4.61 26.96 -1.54
CA LYS A 385 -4.45 28.25 -0.83
C LYS A 385 -4.91 29.46 -1.64
N ASN A 386 -5.05 29.33 -2.95
CA ASN A 386 -5.51 30.34 -3.90
C ASN A 386 -7.04 30.33 -4.05
N ASP A 387 -7.74 29.34 -3.49
CA ASP A 387 -9.20 29.27 -3.51
C ASP A 387 -9.86 30.50 -2.86
N VAL A 388 -10.91 31.01 -3.51
CA VAL A 388 -11.55 32.30 -3.19
C VAL A 388 -12.38 32.23 -1.90
N ALA A 389 -13.10 31.12 -1.68
CA ALA A 389 -13.90 30.88 -0.48
C ALA A 389 -13.09 30.18 0.64
N GLY A 390 -11.97 29.58 0.26
CA GLY A 390 -11.24 28.57 1.00
C GLY A 390 -12.01 27.25 1.01
N GLU A 391 -11.30 26.15 0.87
CA GLU A 391 -11.87 24.80 0.91
C GLU A 391 -11.11 23.85 1.87
N PRO A 392 -11.74 22.77 2.37
CA PRO A 392 -11.06 21.75 3.15
C PRO A 392 -10.13 20.90 2.30
N SER A 393 -9.03 20.43 2.90
CA SER A 393 -8.22 19.37 2.28
C SER A 393 -8.92 18.01 2.42
N LEU A 394 -8.47 16.99 1.68
CA LEU A 394 -9.07 15.65 1.76
C LEU A 394 -8.98 15.04 3.16
N ARG A 395 -7.88 15.29 3.88
CA ARG A 395 -7.67 14.94 5.29
C ARG A 395 -8.66 15.64 6.21
N ASP A 396 -8.88 16.94 6.02
CA ASP A 396 -9.89 17.68 6.79
C ASP A 396 -11.29 17.10 6.54
N MET A 397 -11.67 16.87 5.27
CA MET A 397 -12.94 16.25 4.90
C MET A 397 -13.11 14.87 5.53
N THR A 398 -12.06 14.04 5.49
CA THR A 398 -12.03 12.70 6.08
C THR A 398 -12.22 12.74 7.60
N GLU A 399 -11.50 13.63 8.31
CA GLU A 399 -11.66 13.82 9.75
C GLU A 399 -13.08 14.24 10.12
N LYS A 400 -13.67 15.16 9.34
CA LYS A 400 -15.02 15.66 9.60
C LYS A 400 -16.08 14.60 9.31
N ALA A 401 -15.96 13.87 8.21
CA ALA A 401 -16.89 12.81 7.82
C ALA A 401 -16.91 11.68 8.85
N ILE A 402 -15.74 11.14 9.23
CA ILE A 402 -15.67 10.04 10.22
C ILE A 402 -16.34 10.44 11.54
N LYS A 403 -16.11 11.66 12.02
CA LYS A 403 -16.74 12.15 13.27
C LYS A 403 -18.26 12.37 13.18
N VAL A 404 -18.80 12.64 12.00
CA VAL A 404 -20.26 12.68 11.79
C VAL A 404 -20.83 11.25 11.71
N LEU A 405 -20.16 10.36 10.98
CA LEU A 405 -20.63 9.01 10.66
C LEU A 405 -20.52 8.02 11.84
N ASP A 406 -19.51 8.16 12.72
CA ASP A 406 -19.31 7.23 13.86
C ASP A 406 -20.38 7.37 14.96
N ASN A 407 -21.21 8.43 14.93
CA ASN A 407 -22.40 8.56 15.78
C ASN A 407 -23.43 7.43 15.58
N ASN A 408 -23.32 6.65 14.51
CA ASN A 408 -24.19 5.49 14.27
C ASN A 408 -23.60 4.21 14.90
N ASP A 409 -24.28 3.66 15.90
CA ASP A 409 -23.90 2.40 16.58
C ASP A 409 -23.76 1.20 15.63
N LYS A 410 -24.42 1.20 14.46
CA LYS A 410 -24.30 0.15 13.44
C LYS A 410 -23.05 0.31 12.57
N GLY A 411 -22.33 1.41 12.73
CA GLY A 411 -21.17 1.81 11.94
C GLY A 411 -21.50 2.46 10.61
N PHE A 412 -20.45 2.67 9.82
CA PHE A 412 -20.54 3.42 8.58
C PHE A 412 -19.81 2.76 7.40
N PHE A 413 -20.16 3.20 6.20
CA PHE A 413 -19.40 3.00 4.97
C PHE A 413 -18.98 4.38 4.43
N LEU A 414 -17.69 4.55 4.15
CA LEU A 414 -17.13 5.81 3.66
C LEU A 414 -16.25 5.55 2.43
N MET A 415 -16.58 6.20 1.31
CA MET A 415 -15.69 6.29 0.15
C MET A 415 -14.98 7.65 0.18
N VAL A 416 -13.66 7.65 0.01
CA VAL A 416 -12.81 8.85 0.00
C VAL A 416 -11.91 8.82 -1.23
N GLU A 417 -11.97 9.86 -2.05
CA GLU A 417 -11.23 9.94 -3.31
C GLU A 417 -10.28 11.14 -3.37
N ALA A 418 -9.02 10.88 -3.75
CA ALA A 418 -8.08 11.91 -4.22
C ALA A 418 -8.13 11.98 -5.75
N GLY A 419 -9.20 12.59 -6.28
CA GLY A 419 -9.52 12.59 -7.70
C GLY A 419 -8.60 13.49 -8.53
N ARG A 420 -7.94 14.48 -7.92
CA ARG A 420 -7.00 15.38 -8.60
C ARG A 420 -5.62 14.75 -8.90
N ILE A 421 -5.34 13.53 -8.43
CA ILE A 421 -4.13 12.77 -8.85
C ILE A 421 -4.18 12.49 -10.36
N ASP A 422 -5.28 11.90 -10.83
CA ASP A 422 -5.55 11.61 -12.25
C ASP A 422 -5.49 12.89 -13.11
N HIS A 423 -6.26 13.92 -12.76
CA HIS A 423 -6.30 15.17 -13.52
C HIS A 423 -4.90 15.82 -13.68
N ALA A 424 -4.04 15.74 -12.66
CA ALA A 424 -2.67 16.25 -12.75
C ALA A 424 -1.75 15.37 -13.62
N HIS A 425 -1.96 14.05 -13.64
CA HIS A 425 -1.28 13.16 -14.59
C HIS A 425 -1.72 13.42 -16.03
N HIS A 426 -3.03 13.57 -16.28
CA HIS A 426 -3.61 14.00 -17.55
C HIS A 426 -2.99 15.31 -18.09
N ALA A 427 -2.80 16.30 -17.21
CA ALA A 427 -2.14 17.56 -17.53
C ALA A 427 -0.62 17.44 -17.78
N GLY A 428 -0.01 16.29 -17.48
CA GLY A 428 1.43 16.08 -17.56
C GLY A 428 2.22 16.74 -16.42
N ASN A 429 1.58 16.98 -15.27
CA ASN A 429 2.14 17.69 -14.12
C ASN A 429 2.33 16.75 -12.90
N ALA A 430 3.51 16.15 -12.79
CA ALA A 430 3.85 15.27 -11.68
C ALA A 430 4.04 16.00 -10.33
N TYR A 431 4.19 17.34 -10.29
CA TYR A 431 4.23 18.05 -9.00
C TYR A 431 2.87 17.93 -8.31
N ASN A 432 1.80 18.27 -9.02
CA ASN A 432 0.45 18.23 -8.49
C ASN A 432 0.00 16.79 -8.23
N ALA A 433 0.21 15.87 -9.17
CA ALA A 433 -0.20 14.46 -9.01
C ALA A 433 0.40 13.81 -7.76
N LEU A 434 1.67 14.10 -7.45
CA LEU A 434 2.33 13.57 -6.26
C LEU A 434 1.98 14.35 -4.99
N THR A 435 1.61 15.63 -5.07
CA THR A 435 1.17 16.42 -3.92
C THR A 435 -0.22 15.95 -3.44
N ASP A 436 -1.15 15.74 -4.36
CA ASP A 436 -2.47 15.14 -4.05
C ASP A 436 -2.35 13.68 -3.56
N ALA A 437 -1.39 12.90 -4.06
CA ALA A 437 -1.10 11.56 -3.54
C ALA A 437 -0.51 11.59 -2.10
N VAL A 438 0.19 12.65 -1.72
CA VAL A 438 0.63 12.88 -0.33
C VAL A 438 -0.55 13.30 0.56
N GLU A 439 -1.45 14.14 0.08
CA GLU A 439 -2.67 14.48 0.84
C GLU A 439 -3.61 13.26 1.03
N LEU A 440 -3.63 12.31 0.08
CA LEU A 440 -4.25 11.00 0.29
C LEU A 440 -3.56 10.19 1.41
N SER A 441 -2.23 10.18 1.46
CA SER A 441 -1.46 9.54 2.55
C SER A 441 -1.84 10.15 3.91
N GLU A 442 -1.93 11.46 4.01
CA GLU A 442 -2.37 12.18 5.21
C GLU A 442 -3.83 11.89 5.59
N ALA A 443 -4.74 11.81 4.61
CA ALA A 443 -6.15 11.45 4.83
C ALA A 443 -6.30 10.00 5.36
N VAL A 444 -5.55 9.05 4.80
CA VAL A 444 -5.50 7.67 5.29
C VAL A 444 -4.90 7.60 6.70
N ALA A 445 -3.82 8.34 6.97
CA ALA A 445 -3.22 8.41 8.31
C ALA A 445 -4.24 8.91 9.35
N LYS A 446 -5.01 9.94 8.99
CA LYS A 446 -6.08 10.51 9.81
C LYS A 446 -7.23 9.52 10.06
N ALA A 447 -7.64 8.74 9.06
CA ALA A 447 -8.65 7.70 9.27
C ALA A 447 -8.15 6.57 10.18
N VAL A 448 -6.87 6.19 10.08
CA VAL A 448 -6.23 5.22 10.99
C VAL A 448 -6.14 5.75 12.43
N GLU A 449 -5.96 7.07 12.62
CA GLU A 449 -5.97 7.72 13.94
C GLU A 449 -7.38 7.68 14.59
N LEU A 450 -8.43 7.84 13.78
CA LEU A 450 -9.82 8.00 14.24
C LEU A 450 -10.61 6.69 14.37
N THR A 451 -10.04 5.54 13.98
CA THR A 451 -10.78 4.27 13.92
C THR A 451 -10.01 3.11 14.56
N ASN A 452 -10.70 2.02 14.87
CA ASN A 452 -10.12 0.84 15.52
C ASN A 452 -9.96 -0.31 14.51
N SER A 453 -8.74 -0.84 14.35
CA SER A 453 -8.49 -1.94 13.41
C SER A 453 -9.12 -3.28 13.80
N GLU A 454 -9.70 -3.41 15.00
CA GLU A 454 -10.48 -4.60 15.37
C GLU A 454 -11.90 -4.60 14.78
N ASP A 455 -12.45 -3.43 14.45
CA ASP A 455 -13.82 -3.28 13.94
C ASP A 455 -13.93 -2.44 12.64
N THR A 456 -12.83 -1.90 12.14
CA THR A 456 -12.81 -1.04 10.95
C THR A 456 -11.90 -1.63 9.88
N LEU A 457 -12.48 -1.96 8.72
CA LEU A 457 -11.73 -2.29 7.51
C LEU A 457 -11.37 -0.98 6.80
N ILE A 458 -10.08 -0.80 6.50
CA ILE A 458 -9.59 0.26 5.61
C ILE A 458 -8.90 -0.39 4.41
N ILE A 459 -9.32 -0.01 3.21
CA ILE A 459 -8.68 -0.35 1.95
C ILE A 459 -8.19 0.94 1.30
N VAL A 460 -6.96 0.95 0.80
CA VAL A 460 -6.45 1.96 -0.14
C VAL A 460 -6.18 1.26 -1.46
N THR A 461 -6.66 1.84 -2.56
CA THR A 461 -6.46 1.34 -3.92
C THR A 461 -6.32 2.51 -4.89
N ALA A 462 -5.95 2.22 -6.13
CA ALA A 462 -6.35 3.01 -7.27
C ALA A 462 -7.43 2.28 -8.07
N ASP A 463 -8.02 2.99 -9.01
CA ASP A 463 -8.97 2.47 -9.98
C ASP A 463 -8.26 2.17 -11.33
N HIS A 464 -7.29 2.99 -11.73
CA HIS A 464 -6.31 2.73 -12.80
C HIS A 464 -4.94 3.39 -12.53
N SER A 465 -4.06 3.36 -13.53
CA SER A 465 -2.73 3.99 -13.52
C SER A 465 -2.64 5.01 -14.66
N HIS A 466 -1.44 5.54 -14.92
CA HIS A 466 -1.10 6.47 -16.00
C HIS A 466 0.17 6.02 -16.71
N VAL A 467 0.47 6.55 -17.90
CA VAL A 467 1.72 6.28 -18.61
C VAL A 467 2.92 7.06 -18.04
N PHE A 468 2.88 7.27 -16.71
CA PHE A 468 3.82 7.93 -15.82
C PHE A 468 4.96 6.99 -15.42
N THR A 469 6.20 7.46 -15.61
CA THR A 469 7.41 6.63 -15.49
C THR A 469 8.43 7.22 -14.51
N ILE A 470 9.19 6.32 -13.86
CA ILE A 470 10.38 6.67 -13.06
C ILE A 470 11.61 6.10 -13.78
N ALA A 471 12.55 6.97 -14.18
CA ALA A 471 13.59 6.70 -15.16
C ALA A 471 15.03 6.94 -14.66
N GLY A 472 16.00 6.53 -15.48
CA GLY A 472 17.42 6.80 -15.30
C GLY A 472 18.13 5.88 -14.30
N TYR A 473 19.18 6.43 -13.66
CA TYR A 473 19.86 5.84 -12.51
C TYR A 473 20.25 6.96 -11.51
N PRO A 474 19.28 7.67 -10.91
CA PRO A 474 19.55 8.71 -9.93
C PRO A 474 20.22 8.16 -8.67
N LYS A 475 21.02 9.00 -8.00
CA LYS A 475 21.59 8.70 -6.68
C LYS A 475 20.50 8.73 -5.61
N ARG A 476 20.71 7.98 -4.53
CA ARG A 476 19.84 8.02 -3.35
C ARG A 476 19.77 9.44 -2.77
N GLY A 477 18.58 9.95 -2.49
CA GLY A 477 18.34 11.34 -2.11
C GLY A 477 18.40 12.36 -3.26
N ASN A 478 18.28 11.92 -4.52
CA ASN A 478 18.01 12.83 -5.64
C ASN A 478 16.55 13.31 -5.55
N PRO A 479 16.26 14.63 -5.71
CA PRO A 479 14.89 15.11 -5.74
C PRO A 479 14.07 14.33 -6.77
N ILE A 480 12.90 13.82 -6.39
CA ILE A 480 12.11 12.93 -7.27
C ILE A 480 11.58 13.68 -8.50
N LEU A 481 11.17 14.93 -8.34
CA LEU A 481 10.83 15.88 -9.42
C LEU A 481 12.08 16.38 -10.19
N GLY A 482 13.28 16.04 -9.71
CA GLY A 482 14.54 16.55 -10.25
C GLY A 482 15.04 15.83 -11.50
N LYS A 483 15.95 16.50 -12.20
CA LYS A 483 16.91 15.89 -13.14
C LYS A 483 17.64 14.71 -12.50
N VAL A 484 17.99 13.71 -13.29
CA VAL A 484 18.77 12.56 -12.83
C VAL A 484 20.21 13.01 -12.49
N VAL A 485 20.64 12.90 -11.24
CA VAL A 485 22.06 13.03 -10.85
C VAL A 485 22.63 11.66 -10.47
N SER A 486 23.59 11.14 -11.24
CA SER A 486 24.15 9.81 -11.01
C SER A 486 24.98 9.69 -9.71
N ILE A 487 25.17 8.44 -9.26
CA ILE A 487 26.03 8.09 -8.11
C ILE A 487 27.45 8.64 -8.33
N GLY A 488 27.99 9.32 -7.31
CA GLY A 488 29.30 9.98 -7.39
C GLY A 488 29.32 11.32 -8.14
N SER A 489 28.19 11.79 -8.67
CA SER A 489 28.06 13.09 -9.33
C SER A 489 27.33 14.12 -8.46
N ASN A 490 27.61 15.40 -8.75
CA ASN A 490 26.85 16.57 -8.28
C ASN A 490 26.27 17.40 -9.44
N SER A 491 26.35 16.88 -10.66
CA SER A 491 25.80 17.50 -11.88
C SER A 491 24.82 16.54 -12.56
N PRO A 492 23.77 17.05 -13.24
CA PRO A 492 22.84 16.23 -14.01
C PRO A 492 23.56 15.28 -14.97
N ALA A 493 23.04 14.06 -15.08
CA ALA A 493 23.41 13.12 -16.12
C ALA A 493 22.89 13.64 -17.46
N LEU A 494 23.71 13.50 -18.51
CA LEU A 494 23.33 13.84 -19.87
C LEU A 494 22.93 12.57 -20.62
N ALA A 495 21.88 12.66 -21.43
CA ALA A 495 21.51 11.63 -22.39
C ALA A 495 22.43 11.65 -23.63
N ALA A 496 22.17 10.77 -24.59
CA ALA A 496 23.00 10.61 -25.78
C ALA A 496 22.97 11.82 -26.75
N ASP A 497 21.97 12.69 -26.60
CA ASP A 497 21.83 13.99 -27.27
C ASP A 497 22.67 15.10 -26.62
N GLY A 498 23.26 14.85 -25.44
CA GLY A 498 24.01 15.82 -24.65
C GLY A 498 23.16 16.70 -23.74
N MET A 499 21.84 16.47 -23.66
CA MET A 499 20.91 17.22 -22.81
C MET A 499 20.64 16.47 -21.50
N PRO A 500 20.34 17.16 -20.38
CA PRO A 500 19.86 16.50 -19.18
C PRO A 500 18.42 15.99 -19.36
N TYR A 501 18.00 15.09 -18.48
CA TYR A 501 16.65 14.52 -18.45
C TYR A 501 16.16 14.35 -17.00
N THR A 502 14.84 14.34 -16.82
CA THR A 502 14.16 14.19 -15.53
C THR A 502 14.11 12.75 -15.05
N THR A 503 13.97 12.57 -13.74
CA THR A 503 13.70 11.27 -13.12
C THR A 503 12.27 10.81 -13.44
N LEU A 504 11.33 11.75 -13.63
CA LEU A 504 9.93 11.49 -13.97
C LEU A 504 9.62 11.94 -15.40
N GLY A 505 8.70 11.24 -16.07
CA GLY A 505 8.19 11.63 -17.39
C GLY A 505 7.03 10.76 -17.85
N TYR A 506 6.36 11.19 -18.92
CA TYR A 506 5.18 10.52 -19.47
C TYR A 506 5.44 9.96 -20.87
N THR A 507 4.70 8.91 -21.24
CA THR A 507 4.80 8.36 -22.61
C THR A 507 4.05 9.22 -23.63
N ASN A 508 2.94 9.83 -23.24
CA ASN A 508 2.12 10.70 -24.09
C ASN A 508 1.56 11.90 -23.29
N GLY A 509 0.88 12.84 -23.96
CA GLY A 509 0.30 14.04 -23.34
C GLY A 509 0.72 15.35 -24.03
N LEU A 510 0.39 16.47 -23.40
CA LEU A 510 0.74 17.82 -23.87
C LEU A 510 2.26 18.05 -23.95
N GLY A 511 3.03 17.36 -23.10
CA GLY A 511 4.47 17.51 -23.01
C GLY A 511 4.91 18.74 -22.21
N PHE A 512 6.05 19.29 -22.60
CA PHE A 512 6.83 20.20 -21.76
C PHE A 512 6.14 21.55 -21.52
N ARG A 513 6.26 22.03 -20.28
CA ARG A 513 5.99 23.43 -19.88
C ARG A 513 6.99 23.85 -18.80
N ASP A 514 7.31 25.15 -18.79
CA ASP A 514 7.98 25.82 -17.68
C ASP A 514 7.17 27.09 -17.34
N LEU A 515 6.21 26.93 -16.44
CA LEU A 515 5.32 27.99 -15.94
C LEU A 515 5.80 28.56 -14.59
N GLY A 516 7.02 28.21 -14.15
CA GLY A 516 7.59 28.67 -12.89
C GLY A 516 6.80 28.22 -11.67
N ASP A 517 6.32 29.18 -10.88
CA ASP A 517 5.64 28.97 -9.59
C ASP A 517 4.11 28.73 -9.72
N GLU A 518 3.59 28.54 -10.94
CA GLU A 518 2.17 28.20 -11.16
C GLU A 518 1.80 26.89 -10.44
N THR A 519 0.69 26.89 -9.70
CA THR A 519 0.23 25.76 -8.89
C THR A 519 -0.98 25.04 -9.48
N ASP A 520 -1.76 25.69 -10.36
CA ASP A 520 -2.80 24.99 -11.13
C ASP A 520 -2.20 24.22 -12.31
N ALA A 521 -2.33 22.90 -12.31
CA ALA A 521 -1.90 22.10 -13.46
C ALA A 521 -2.78 22.30 -14.71
N ASP A 522 -4.02 22.77 -14.55
CA ASP A 522 -4.95 22.93 -15.67
C ASP A 522 -4.56 24.13 -16.57
N GLU A 523 -3.73 25.07 -16.10
CA GLU A 523 -3.12 26.13 -16.92
C GLU A 523 -2.30 25.56 -18.09
N GLY A 524 -1.77 24.34 -17.97
CA GLY A 524 -1.07 23.64 -19.05
C GLY A 524 -1.91 23.48 -20.35
N TYR A 525 -3.24 23.34 -20.22
CA TYR A 525 -4.18 23.20 -21.33
C TYR A 525 -4.40 24.49 -22.13
N ASN A 526 -4.02 25.66 -21.61
CA ASN A 526 -4.10 26.94 -22.33
C ASN A 526 -3.03 27.11 -23.43
N TYR A 527 -2.14 26.11 -23.60
CA TYR A 527 -1.01 26.14 -24.53
C TYR A 527 -1.05 24.95 -25.51
N ALA A 528 -0.60 25.16 -26.75
CA ALA A 528 -0.49 24.10 -27.75
C ALA A 528 0.52 23.01 -27.36
N ILE A 529 0.28 21.75 -27.77
CA ILE A 529 1.14 20.59 -27.48
C ILE A 529 2.63 20.89 -27.78
N ASP A 530 3.52 20.57 -26.83
CA ASP A 530 4.99 20.66 -26.95
C ASP A 530 5.67 19.34 -26.49
N ALA A 531 5.28 18.24 -27.14
CA ALA A 531 5.86 16.92 -26.94
C ALA A 531 7.19 16.76 -27.71
N GLY A 532 8.16 16.06 -27.12
CA GLY A 532 9.49 15.85 -27.68
C GLY A 532 10.62 16.02 -26.66
N ARG A 533 11.86 16.09 -27.16
CA ARG A 533 13.07 16.35 -26.35
C ARG A 533 13.32 17.85 -26.22
N GLN A 534 13.54 18.31 -25.00
CA GLN A 534 13.80 19.71 -24.65
C GLN A 534 15.15 19.87 -23.94
N ASP A 535 15.81 21.02 -24.11
CA ASP A 535 17.03 21.33 -23.36
C ASP A 535 16.69 21.82 -21.95
N LEU A 536 16.55 20.87 -21.02
CA LEU A 536 16.21 21.18 -19.64
C LEU A 536 17.37 21.83 -18.85
N LEU A 537 18.56 22.10 -19.43
CA LEU A 537 19.75 22.52 -18.67
C LEU A 537 19.50 23.65 -17.68
N LEU A 538 18.76 24.69 -18.08
CA LEU A 538 18.46 25.87 -17.27
C LEU A 538 17.06 25.90 -16.64
N VAL A 539 16.20 24.92 -16.95
CA VAL A 539 14.84 24.77 -16.38
C VAL A 539 14.91 24.28 -14.93
N ASP A 540 14.10 24.81 -14.02
CA ASP A 540 13.92 24.18 -12.70
C ASP A 540 12.79 23.15 -12.74
N THR A 541 13.15 21.87 -12.89
CA THR A 541 12.18 20.79 -13.05
C THR A 541 11.43 20.43 -11.78
N GLN A 542 11.75 21.09 -10.66
CA GLN A 542 11.09 20.88 -9.36
C GLN A 542 10.01 21.92 -9.07
N SER A 543 9.84 22.93 -9.93
CA SER A 543 8.79 23.94 -9.74
C SER A 543 7.39 23.33 -9.98
N PRO A 544 6.34 23.87 -9.36
CA PRO A 544 4.98 23.35 -9.54
C PRO A 544 4.47 23.54 -10.98
N GLY A 545 4.89 24.61 -11.66
CA GLY A 545 4.55 24.90 -13.06
C GLY A 545 5.37 24.11 -14.09
N PHE A 546 6.18 23.12 -13.69
CA PHE A 546 6.94 22.29 -14.61
C PHE A 546 6.16 21.04 -15.03
N HIS A 547 5.77 21.00 -16.31
CA HIS A 547 5.14 19.83 -16.93
C HIS A 547 6.22 19.00 -17.62
N GLN A 548 6.20 17.69 -17.39
CA GLN A 548 7.26 16.80 -17.84
C GLN A 548 7.22 16.59 -19.37
N GLU A 549 8.37 16.23 -19.94
CA GLU A 549 8.44 15.82 -21.34
C GLU A 549 7.55 14.60 -21.61
N ALA A 550 6.84 14.62 -22.75
CA ALA A 550 6.06 13.51 -23.28
C ALA A 550 6.58 13.13 -24.69
N LEU A 551 6.50 11.85 -25.05
CA LEU A 551 6.99 11.37 -26.36
C LEU A 551 5.92 11.46 -27.47
N ILE A 552 4.67 11.13 -27.16
CA ILE A 552 3.57 11.07 -28.14
C ILE A 552 2.62 12.27 -27.90
N PRO A 553 2.47 13.19 -28.88
CA PRO A 553 1.61 14.36 -28.73
C PRO A 553 0.12 13.99 -28.73
N ILE A 554 -0.58 14.38 -27.66
CA ILE A 554 -2.04 14.29 -27.51
C ILE A 554 -2.51 15.35 -26.50
N ASP A 555 -3.76 15.82 -26.61
CA ASP A 555 -4.26 16.96 -25.83
C ASP A 555 -4.46 16.67 -24.32
N SER A 556 -4.46 15.39 -23.93
CA SER A 556 -4.39 14.92 -22.54
C SER A 556 -3.57 13.62 -22.50
N GLU A 557 -2.76 13.43 -21.46
CA GLU A 557 -2.07 12.16 -21.19
C GLU A 557 -3.10 11.03 -20.97
N THR A 558 -2.73 9.77 -21.22
CA THR A 558 -3.66 8.63 -21.09
C THR A 558 -3.41 7.81 -19.84
N HIS A 559 -4.50 7.29 -19.24
CA HIS A 559 -4.42 6.20 -18.28
C HIS A 559 -3.56 5.03 -18.80
N ALA A 560 -3.08 4.19 -17.88
CA ALA A 560 -2.41 2.93 -18.18
C ALA A 560 -3.16 1.73 -17.57
N GLY A 561 -3.07 0.59 -18.27
CA GLY A 561 -3.84 -0.63 -18.01
C GLY A 561 -3.06 -1.72 -17.27
N GLU A 562 -1.97 -1.41 -16.59
CA GLU A 562 -1.31 -2.36 -15.69
C GLU A 562 -2.04 -2.51 -14.35
N ASP A 563 -1.65 -3.53 -13.59
CA ASP A 563 -2.21 -3.81 -12.27
C ASP A 563 -1.87 -2.70 -11.26
N VAL A 564 -2.87 -2.25 -10.51
CA VAL A 564 -2.71 -1.27 -9.42
C VAL A 564 -2.61 -1.95 -8.05
N GLY A 565 -2.06 -1.25 -7.07
CA GLY A 565 -1.89 -1.77 -5.70
C GLY A 565 -3.19 -1.69 -4.89
N ILE A 566 -3.47 -2.76 -4.13
CA ILE A 566 -4.48 -2.78 -3.05
C ILE A 566 -3.73 -2.91 -1.72
N TYR A 567 -4.01 -2.05 -0.76
CA TYR A 567 -3.43 -2.05 0.59
C TYR A 567 -4.56 -2.14 1.61
N ALA A 568 -4.53 -3.13 2.52
CA ALA A 568 -5.66 -3.38 3.42
C ALA A 568 -5.26 -3.63 4.88
N LYS A 569 -6.06 -3.09 5.80
CA LYS A 569 -5.96 -3.27 7.26
C LYS A 569 -7.34 -3.45 7.87
N GLY A 570 -7.44 -4.28 8.92
CA GLY A 570 -8.67 -4.53 9.67
C GLY A 570 -9.31 -5.89 9.37
N PRO A 571 -10.57 -6.12 9.79
CA PRO A 571 -11.27 -7.39 9.57
C PRO A 571 -11.43 -7.69 8.08
N GLY A 572 -11.20 -8.94 7.67
CA GLY A 572 -11.27 -9.36 6.27
C GLY A 572 -10.10 -8.91 5.38
N ALA A 573 -9.24 -7.99 5.81
CA ALA A 573 -8.16 -7.43 5.00
C ALA A 573 -7.20 -8.49 4.41
N ALA A 574 -7.00 -9.62 5.09
CA ALA A 574 -6.16 -10.72 4.62
C ALA A 574 -6.70 -11.49 3.41
N LEU A 575 -7.92 -11.19 2.96
CA LEU A 575 -8.44 -11.65 1.68
C LEU A 575 -7.77 -10.91 0.51
N VAL A 576 -7.19 -9.73 0.74
CA VAL A 576 -6.33 -9.03 -0.22
C VAL A 576 -4.97 -9.71 -0.25
N SER A 577 -4.76 -10.56 -1.25
CA SER A 577 -3.48 -11.24 -1.48
C SER A 577 -3.31 -11.61 -2.96
N GLY A 578 -2.06 -11.63 -3.45
CA GLY A 578 -1.75 -11.98 -4.84
C GLY A 578 -2.32 -11.00 -5.87
N THR A 579 -2.53 -11.47 -7.10
CA THR A 579 -3.16 -10.71 -8.20
C THR A 579 -4.63 -11.10 -8.34
N ASN A 580 -5.51 -10.09 -8.39
CA ASN A 580 -6.95 -10.24 -8.34
C ASN A 580 -7.63 -9.52 -9.52
N GLU A 581 -8.87 -9.86 -9.82
CA GLU A 581 -9.73 -8.90 -10.52
C GLU A 581 -10.09 -7.75 -9.57
N GLN A 582 -10.16 -6.53 -10.08
CA GLN A 582 -10.47 -5.34 -9.28
C GLN A 582 -11.80 -5.44 -8.51
N ASN A 583 -12.80 -6.13 -9.07
CA ASN A 583 -14.09 -6.36 -8.41
C ASN A 583 -14.02 -7.26 -7.16
N VAL A 584 -12.85 -7.83 -6.82
CA VAL A 584 -12.63 -8.49 -5.53
C VAL A 584 -12.83 -7.51 -4.35
N ILE A 585 -12.56 -6.22 -4.55
CA ILE A 585 -12.61 -5.20 -3.49
C ILE A 585 -14.01 -5.13 -2.89
N PHE A 586 -15.06 -5.14 -3.72
CA PHE A 586 -16.45 -5.29 -3.29
C PHE A 586 -16.66 -6.51 -2.38
N HIS A 587 -16.16 -7.68 -2.79
CA HIS A 587 -16.34 -8.93 -2.04
C HIS A 587 -15.56 -8.94 -0.72
N VAL A 588 -14.42 -8.24 -0.62
CA VAL A 588 -13.70 -8.03 0.64
C VAL A 588 -14.51 -7.13 1.58
N MET A 589 -15.08 -6.03 1.07
CA MET A 589 -15.94 -5.13 1.84
C MET A 589 -17.23 -5.82 2.31
N ASP A 590 -17.92 -6.57 1.44
CA ASP A 590 -19.06 -7.41 1.83
C ASP A 590 -18.65 -8.46 2.87
N TYR A 591 -17.53 -9.18 2.69
CA TYR A 591 -17.12 -10.18 3.66
C TYR A 591 -16.87 -9.55 5.04
N ALA A 592 -16.14 -8.44 5.08
CA ALA A 592 -15.77 -7.79 6.33
C ALA A 592 -16.99 -7.23 7.07
N ALA A 593 -17.90 -6.54 6.39
CA ALA A 593 -19.04 -5.87 7.01
C ALA A 593 -20.38 -6.63 6.92
N ASP A 594 -20.42 -7.77 6.21
CA ASP A 594 -21.59 -8.61 5.92
C ASP A 594 -22.76 -7.85 5.27
N LEU A 595 -22.41 -6.99 4.31
CA LEU A 595 -23.30 -6.00 3.70
C LEU A 595 -24.53 -6.64 3.03
N VAL A 596 -24.33 -7.63 2.16
CA VAL A 596 -25.40 -8.28 1.40
C VAL A 596 -26.39 -8.99 2.34
N ASN A 597 -25.90 -9.73 3.33
CA ASN A 597 -26.77 -10.45 4.26
C ASN A 597 -27.55 -9.50 5.19
N LYS A 598 -26.88 -8.44 5.69
CA LYS A 598 -27.54 -7.42 6.50
C LYS A 598 -28.58 -6.65 5.70
N ALA A 599 -28.31 -6.27 4.46
CA ALA A 599 -29.27 -5.61 3.58
C ALA A 599 -30.48 -6.52 3.26
N ASN A 600 -30.24 -7.78 2.89
CA ASN A 600 -31.31 -8.75 2.63
C ASN A 600 -32.19 -9.00 3.86
N SER A 601 -31.64 -8.92 5.09
CA SER A 601 -32.42 -9.05 6.34
C SER A 601 -33.37 -7.88 6.62
N LYS A 602 -33.28 -6.80 5.84
CA LYS A 602 -34.06 -5.56 6.01
C LYS A 602 -35.20 -5.44 5.00
N GLN A 603 -35.17 -6.21 3.92
CA GLN A 603 -36.31 -6.37 3.01
C GLN A 603 -37.45 -7.04 3.78
N VAL A 604 -38.56 -6.32 3.98
CA VAL A 604 -39.78 -6.91 4.52
C VAL A 604 -40.37 -7.85 3.46
N ALA A 605 -40.74 -9.07 3.87
CA ALA A 605 -41.41 -10.01 2.96
C ALA A 605 -42.72 -9.40 2.41
N PRO A 606 -43.00 -9.54 1.09
CA PRO A 606 -44.11 -8.86 0.42
C PRO A 606 -45.51 -9.33 0.86
#